data_AF-A0A848P1A0-F1
#
_entry.id   AF-A0A848P1A0-F1
#
_cell.length_a   1.000
_cell.length_b   1.000
_cell.length_c   1.000
_cell.angle_alpha   90.00
_cell.angle_beta   90.00
_cell.angle_gamma   90.00
#
_symmetry.space_group_name_H-M   'P 1'
#
loop_
_entity.id
_entity.type
_entity.pdbx_description
1 polymer ?
#
loop_
_entity_poly.entity_id
_entity_poly.type
_entity_poly.pdbx_seq_one_letter_code
_entity_poly.pdbx_strand_id
1 'polypeptide(L)'
;MQAQAIVPQGPAYYPEMGEQAPERLFHSEFNFAGTYSLCWKLEDDKSARARLRELRIFPRKVEHRTPAEWLEAKRLGCDVFSCLITTAAHRKLRDADLVAIRTLLD
;
A
#
# COMPACT_ATOMS: atom_id res chain seq x y z
N MET A 1 -31.19 -8.56 12.07
CA MET A 1 -30.20 -7.86 12.93
C MET A 1 -28.93 -8.71 12.84
N GLN A 2 -27.76 -8.25 12.41
CA GLN A 2 -27.09 -7.00 12.74
C GLN A 2 -26.43 -6.41 11.49
N ALA A 3 -26.57 -5.10 11.29
CA ALA A 3 -25.66 -4.35 10.44
C ALA A 3 -24.29 -4.40 11.14
N GLN A 4 -23.32 -5.09 10.54
CA GLN A 4 -21.94 -4.94 10.97
C GLN A 4 -21.58 -3.48 10.75
N ALA A 5 -21.34 -2.76 11.85
CA ALA A 5 -20.83 -1.42 11.80
C ALA A 5 -19.55 -1.47 10.97
N ILE A 6 -19.54 -0.75 9.84
CA ILE A 6 -18.32 -0.47 9.10
C ILE A 6 -17.49 0.41 10.04
N VAL A 7 -16.68 -0.22 10.88
CA VAL A 7 -15.62 0.47 11.59
C VAL A 7 -14.82 1.14 10.49
N PRO A 8 -14.56 2.46 10.55
CA PRO A 8 -13.60 3.06 9.64
C PRO A 8 -12.28 2.35 9.92
N GLN A 9 -11.96 1.33 9.13
CA GLN A 9 -10.72 0.62 9.28
C GLN A 9 -9.66 1.68 9.05
N GLY A 10 -8.86 1.91 10.09
CA GLY A 10 -7.66 2.72 9.94
C GLY A 10 -6.84 2.18 8.78
N PRO A 11 -5.82 2.92 8.31
CA PRO A 11 -5.04 2.47 7.17
C PRO A 11 -4.40 1.10 7.41
N ALA A 12 -4.21 0.68 8.67
CA ALA A 12 -3.63 -0.61 9.02
C ALA A 12 -4.58 -1.81 8.88
N TYR A 13 -4.06 -2.94 8.39
CA TYR A 13 -4.74 -4.24 8.37
C TYR A 13 -3.78 -5.39 8.67
N TYR A 14 -4.31 -6.46 9.26
CA TYR A 14 -3.58 -7.67 9.69
C TYR A 14 -4.06 -8.91 8.90
N PRO A 15 -3.40 -9.26 7.78
CA PRO A 15 -3.81 -10.38 6.95
C PRO A 15 -3.92 -11.73 7.69
N GLU A 16 -3.09 -11.92 8.72
CA GLU A 16 -3.05 -13.15 9.52
C GLU A 16 -4.29 -13.34 10.40
N MET A 17 -5.00 -12.26 10.70
CA MET A 17 -6.29 -12.27 11.39
C MET A 17 -7.48 -12.43 10.42
N GLY A 18 -7.21 -12.63 9.13
CA GLY A 18 -8.23 -12.68 8.08
C GLY A 18 -8.77 -11.31 7.66
N GLU A 19 -8.12 -10.21 8.05
CA GLU A 19 -8.52 -8.88 7.63
C GLU A 19 -8.20 -8.64 6.15
N GLN A 20 -9.12 -7.97 5.46
CA GLN A 20 -8.90 -7.53 4.08
C GLN A 20 -8.21 -6.16 4.06
N ALA A 21 -7.40 -5.92 3.04
CA ALA A 21 -6.79 -4.61 2.85
C ALA A 21 -7.91 -3.58 2.59
N PRO A 22 -7.90 -2.42 3.27
CA PRO A 22 -8.82 -1.34 2.94
C PRO A 22 -8.55 -0.88 1.51
N GLU A 23 -9.61 -0.56 0.77
CA GLU A 23 -9.48 -0.08 -0.60
C GLU A 23 -8.77 1.29 -0.60
N ARG A 24 -7.55 1.31 -1.12
CA ARG A 24 -6.66 2.47 -1.17
C ARG A 24 -5.82 2.43 -2.43
N LEU A 25 -5.38 3.61 -2.88
CA LEU A 25 -4.56 3.75 -4.09
C LEU A 25 -3.19 3.08 -3.93
N PHE A 26 -2.66 3.09 -2.71
CA PHE A 26 -1.39 2.47 -2.38
C PHE A 26 -1.55 1.40 -1.30
N HIS A 27 -0.67 0.42 -1.34
CA HIS A 27 -0.45 -0.54 -0.27
C HIS A 27 1.00 -0.40 0.20
N SER A 28 1.23 -0.51 1.50
CA SER A 28 2.55 -0.37 2.09
C SER A 28 2.79 -1.37 3.19
N GLU A 29 4.06 -1.69 3.41
CA GLU A 29 4.50 -2.50 4.54
C GLU A 29 5.82 -1.93 5.06
N PHE A 30 6.00 -1.98 6.38
CA PHE A 30 7.29 -1.67 6.98
C PHE A 30 8.35 -2.67 6.53
N ASN A 31 9.49 -2.15 6.08
CA ASN A 31 10.68 -2.94 5.75
C ASN A 31 11.78 -2.59 6.76
N PHE A 32 13.03 -3.00 6.54
CA PHE A 32 14.12 -2.67 7.46
C PHE A 32 14.52 -1.17 7.44
N ALA A 33 15.19 -0.73 8.50
CA ALA A 33 15.87 0.57 8.63
C ALA A 33 14.98 1.81 8.35
N GLY A 34 13.70 1.78 8.76
CA GLY A 34 12.82 2.94 8.62
C GLY A 34 12.36 3.22 7.18
N THR A 35 12.41 2.20 6.33
CA THR A 35 11.87 2.23 4.98
C THR A 35 10.57 1.44 4.89
N TYR A 36 9.75 1.79 3.92
CA TYR A 36 8.51 1.08 3.63
C TYR A 36 8.54 0.60 2.19
N SER A 37 8.11 -0.64 1.97
CA SER A 37 7.70 -1.10 0.64
C SER A 37 6.40 -0.41 0.30
N LEU A 38 6.30 0.17 -0.89
CA LEU A 38 5.08 0.79 -1.43
C LEU A 38 4.74 0.11 -2.75
N CYS A 39 3.47 -0.23 -2.95
CA CYS A 39 2.98 -0.70 -4.25
C CYS A 39 1.60 -0.13 -4.61
N TRP A 40 1.31 -0.14 -5.91
CA TRP A 40 0.02 0.23 -6.49
C TRP A 40 -0.25 -0.62 -7.73
N LYS A 41 -1.52 -0.82 -8.07
CA LYS A 41 -1.91 -1.65 -9.21
C LYS A 41 -1.44 -1.05 -10.52
N LEU A 42 -1.13 -1.90 -11.51
CA LEU A 42 -0.73 -1.47 -12.85
C LEU A 42 -1.78 -0.57 -13.51
N GLU A 43 -3.07 -0.89 -13.33
CA GLU A 43 -4.20 -0.12 -13.86
C GLU A 43 -4.29 1.31 -13.30
N ASP A 44 -3.79 1.51 -12.08
CA ASP A 44 -3.85 2.79 -11.37
C ASP A 44 -2.61 3.67 -11.56
N ASP A 45 -1.64 3.25 -12.38
CA ASP A 45 -0.31 3.88 -12.43
C ASP A 45 -0.34 5.39 -12.70
N LYS A 46 -1.20 5.82 -13.63
CA LYS A 46 -1.34 7.25 -13.95
C LYS A 46 -1.81 8.05 -12.71
N SER A 47 -2.81 7.53 -12.01
CA SER A 47 -3.36 8.14 -10.79
C SER A 47 -2.36 8.12 -9.65
N ALA A 48 -1.69 6.99 -9.45
CA ALA A 48 -0.65 6.82 -8.44
C ALA A 48 0.50 7.82 -8.65
N ARG A 49 1.05 7.91 -9.86
CA ARG A 49 2.14 8.85 -10.18
C ARG A 49 1.72 10.31 -10.05
N ALA A 50 0.47 10.65 -10.36
CA ALA A 50 -0.06 11.99 -10.15
C ALA A 50 -0.08 12.35 -8.65
N ARG A 51 -0.64 11.47 -7.81
CA ARG A 51 -0.69 11.68 -6.35
C ARG A 51 0.70 11.72 -5.72
N LEU A 52 1.63 10.87 -6.15
CA LEU A 52 3.03 10.92 -5.69
C LEU A 52 3.67 12.27 -6.00
N ARG A 53 3.46 12.81 -7.21
CA ARG A 53 3.97 14.14 -7.60
C ARG A 53 3.35 15.26 -6.78
N GLU A 54 2.03 15.24 -6.57
CA GLU A 54 1.32 16.23 -5.74
C GLU A 54 1.87 16.27 -4.31
N LEU A 55 2.15 15.11 -3.72
CA LEU A 55 2.72 14.98 -2.37
C LEU A 55 4.24 15.20 -2.33
N ARG A 56 4.86 15.50 -3.48
CA ARG A 56 6.33 15.64 -3.63
C ARG A 56 7.07 14.40 -3.13
N ILE A 57 6.60 13.22 -3.54
CA ILE A 57 7.22 11.92 -3.31
C ILE A 57 7.78 11.46 -4.66
N PHE A 58 9.08 11.20 -4.72
CA PHE A 58 9.79 10.81 -5.94
C PHE A 58 10.51 9.47 -5.71
N PRO A 59 9.80 8.35 -5.81
CA PRO A 59 10.40 7.04 -5.61
C PRO A 59 11.46 6.77 -6.67
N ARG A 60 12.58 6.19 -6.23
CA ARG A 60 13.61 5.66 -7.13
C ARG A 60 13.39 4.18 -7.33
N LYS A 61 13.84 3.64 -8.47
CA LYS A 61 13.78 2.20 -8.78
C LYS A 61 12.35 1.64 -8.64
N VAL A 62 11.41 2.23 -9.38
CA VAL A 62 10.07 1.66 -9.51
C VAL A 62 10.16 0.42 -10.38
N GLU A 63 9.75 -0.72 -9.84
CA GLU A 63 9.83 -2.02 -10.48
C GLU A 63 8.43 -2.60 -10.69
N HIS A 64 8.20 -3.15 -11.88
CA HIS A 64 6.99 -3.91 -12.17
C HIS A 64 7.12 -5.31 -11.55
N ARG A 65 6.06 -5.77 -10.88
CA ARG A 65 5.99 -7.05 -10.18
C ARG A 65 4.71 -7.78 -10.58
N THR A 66 4.84 -9.09 -10.79
CA THR A 66 3.73 -9.96 -11.15
C THR A 66 3.27 -10.82 -9.96
N PRO A 67 2.03 -11.35 -9.97
CA PRO A 67 1.54 -12.30 -8.96
C PRO A 67 2.39 -13.56 -8.78
N ALA A 68 3.18 -13.94 -9.79
CA ALA A 68 4.06 -15.11 -9.73
C ALA A 68 5.32 -14.86 -8.89
N GLU A 69 5.75 -13.60 -8.78
CA GLU A 69 7.06 -13.22 -8.23
C GLU A 69 6.95 -12.48 -6.89
N TRP A 70 5.78 -11.93 -6.57
CA TRP A 70 5.64 -11.06 -5.41
C TRP A 70 4.33 -11.24 -4.65
N LEU A 71 4.44 -11.30 -3.32
CA LEU A 71 3.33 -11.66 -2.44
C LEU A 71 2.16 -10.67 -2.51
N GLU A 72 2.43 -9.37 -2.58
CA GLU A 72 1.34 -8.39 -2.62
C GLU A 72 0.63 -8.34 -3.96
N ALA A 73 1.37 -8.54 -5.07
CA ALA A 73 0.77 -8.72 -6.38
C ALA A 73 -0.18 -9.93 -6.39
N LYS A 74 0.24 -11.04 -5.76
CA LYS A 74 -0.60 -12.23 -5.60
C LYS A 74 -1.87 -11.96 -4.80
N ARG A 75 -1.78 -11.17 -3.73
CA ARG A 75 -2.95 -10.83 -2.89
C ARG A 75 -3.91 -9.88 -3.58
N LEU A 76 -3.39 -8.90 -4.33
CA LEU A 76 -4.20 -8.00 -5.14
C LEU A 76 -4.73 -8.68 -6.41
N GLY A 77 -4.20 -9.85 -6.77
CA GLY A 77 -4.62 -10.65 -7.92
C GLY A 77 -4.24 -10.02 -9.25
N CYS A 78 -3.30 -9.06 -9.27
CA CYS A 78 -2.93 -8.31 -10.46
C CYS A 78 -1.45 -7.91 -10.43
N ASP A 79 -0.96 -7.46 -11.57
CA ASP A 79 0.33 -6.82 -11.69
C ASP A 79 0.36 -5.47 -10.93
N VAL A 80 1.51 -5.17 -10.35
CA VAL A 80 1.71 -3.96 -9.54
C VAL A 80 3.04 -3.30 -9.87
N PHE A 81 3.13 -2.01 -9.57
CA PHE A 81 4.42 -1.36 -9.40
C PHE A 81 4.81 -1.39 -7.93
N SER A 82 6.12 -1.49 -7.67
CA SER A 82 6.69 -1.50 -6.32
C SER A 82 7.90 -0.58 -6.23
N CYS A 83 8.13 0.03 -5.07
CA CYS A 83 9.34 0.78 -4.76
C CYS A 83 9.54 0.88 -3.25
N LEU A 84 10.71 1.37 -2.83
CA LEU A 84 10.97 1.74 -1.44
C LEU A 84 10.75 3.24 -1.23
N ILE A 85 10.11 3.57 -0.12
CA ILE A 85 9.91 4.95 0.34
C ILE A 85 10.43 5.14 1.76
N THR A 86 10.71 6.39 2.12
CA THR A 86 11.13 6.74 3.48
C THR A 86 9.93 6.84 4.42
N THR A 87 10.17 6.78 5.73
CA THR A 87 9.15 7.07 6.76
C THR A 87 8.46 8.43 6.55
N ALA A 88 9.20 9.46 6.11
CA ALA A 88 8.61 10.77 5.84
C ALA A 88 7.65 10.75 4.64
N ALA A 89 7.96 10.01 3.58
CA ALA A 89 7.07 9.83 2.44
C ALA A 89 5.84 8.99 2.81
N HIS A 90 6.04 7.92 3.60
CA HIS A 90 4.94 7.09 4.11
C HIS A 90 3.95 7.91 4.94
N ARG A 91 4.45 8.77 5.83
CA ARG A 91 3.61 9.68 6.63
C ARG A 91 2.73 10.56 5.75
N LYS A 92 3.27 11.15 4.68
CA LYS A 92 2.47 11.96 3.74
C LYS A 92 1.32 11.19 3.09
N LEU A 93 1.57 9.94 2.71
CA LEU A 93 0.53 9.08 2.10
C LEU A 93 -0.56 8.72 3.10
N ARG A 94 -0.16 8.43 4.35
CA ARG A 94 -1.08 8.14 5.45
C ARG A 94 -1.93 9.35 5.83
N ASP A 95 -1.30 10.51 5.97
CA ASP A 95 -2.00 11.75 6.33
C ASP A 95 -2.97 12.21 5.21
N ALA A 96 -2.77 11.75 3.97
CA ALA A 96 -3.67 11.94 2.84
C ALA A 96 -4.72 10.82 2.66
N ASP A 97 -4.76 9.83 3.56
CA ASP A 97 -5.61 8.64 3.49
C ASP A 97 -5.52 7.87 2.15
N LEU A 98 -4.32 7.80 1.56
CA LEU A 98 -4.10 7.16 0.27
C LEU A 98 -3.54 5.74 0.37
N VAL A 99 -3.17 5.29 1.57
CA VAL A 99 -2.37 4.07 1.75
C VAL A 99 -3.00 3.10 2.73
N ALA A 100 -3.14 1.84 2.29
CA ALA A 100 -3.35 0.68 3.14
C ALA A 100 -1.98 0.22 3.70
N ILE A 101 -1.90 -0.03 4.99
CA ILE A 101 -0.68 -0.37 5.72
C ILE A 101 -0.83 -1.81 6.18
N ARG A 102 -0.10 -2.70 5.54
CA ARG A 102 0.03 -4.07 6.02
C ARG A 102 0.86 -4.05 7.29
N THR A 103 0.33 -4.68 8.33
CA THR A 103 1.06 -5.00 9.55
C THR A 103 1.15 -6.51 9.68
N LEU A 104 2.36 -7.01 9.87
CA LEU A 104 2.61 -8.42 10.21
C LEU A 104 2.53 -8.55 11.74
N LEU A 105 1.94 -9.63 12.24
CA LEU A 105 2.08 -9.96 13.65
C LEU A 105 3.48 -10.53 13.84
N ASP A 106 4.24 -9.94 14.78
CA ASP A 106 5.54 -10.45 15.19
C ASP A 106 5.42 -11.82 15.89
#